data_AF-A0A3C7W3V4-F1
#
_entry.id   AF-A0A3C7W3V4-F1
#
_cell.length_a   1.000
_cell.length_b   1.000
_cell.length_c   1.000
_cell.angle_alpha   90.00
_cell.angle_beta   90.00
_cell.angle_gamma   90.00
#
_symmetry.space_group_name_H-M   'P 1'
#
loop_
_entity.id
_entity.type
_entity.pdbx_description
1 polymer ?
#
loop_
_entity_poly.entity_id
_entity_poly.type
_entity_poly.pdbx_seq_one_letter_code
_entity_poly.pdbx_strand_id
1 'polypeptide(L)'
;HHVGNGLRDVDAWAAGAVNESPARSDGTLYTNVPEGEVTAVDPEAAELYFAFEAEHALATYRNQYPAAAYHYFLRLGVFTTAKGGRAEIDRMLRYGNQVQRLGLAPILHDPVAIVDTLKARFGNDTAAGGGFQDALF
;
A
#
# COMPACT_ATOMS: atom_id res chain seq x y z
N HIS A 1 -9.70 6.03 9.90
CA HIS A 1 -9.86 5.03 8.83
C HIS A 1 -8.47 4.54 8.43
N HIS A 2 -8.13 3.31 8.80
CA HIS A 2 -6.80 2.74 8.55
C HIS A 2 -6.80 2.03 7.20
N VAL A 3 -6.42 2.80 6.20
CA VAL A 3 -6.40 2.45 4.79
C VAL A 3 -5.28 1.43 4.51
N GLY A 4 -5.66 0.27 3.98
CA GLY A 4 -4.80 -0.79 3.42
C GLY A 4 -3.44 -1.05 4.10
N ASN A 5 -3.29 -2.06 4.98
CA ASN A 5 -1.96 -2.43 5.52
C ASN A 5 -1.24 -3.41 4.58
N GLY A 6 -0.56 -2.87 3.58
CA GLY A 6 0.01 -3.67 2.50
C GLY A 6 -1.08 -4.15 1.53
N LEU A 7 -1.05 -5.45 1.19
CA LEU A 7 -2.10 -6.09 0.39
C LEU A 7 -3.37 -6.42 1.20
N ARG A 8 -3.43 -6.08 2.48
CA ARG A 8 -4.63 -6.22 3.30
C ARG A 8 -5.50 -4.98 3.16
N ASP A 9 -6.70 -5.11 2.59
CA ASP A 9 -7.69 -4.03 2.51
C ASP A 9 -8.86 -4.28 3.47
N VAL A 10 -8.84 -3.59 4.62
CA VAL A 10 -9.85 -3.76 5.67
C VAL A 10 -11.20 -3.16 5.28
N ASP A 11 -11.20 -2.09 4.49
CA ASP A 11 -12.44 -1.40 4.10
C ASP A 11 -13.20 -2.24 3.07
N ALA A 12 -12.47 -2.87 2.13
CA ALA A 12 -13.06 -3.82 1.18
C ALA A 12 -13.67 -5.03 1.87
N TRP A 13 -12.97 -5.56 2.87
CA TRP A 13 -13.44 -6.67 3.68
C TRP A 13 -14.72 -6.30 4.44
N ALA A 14 -14.74 -5.15 5.12
CA ALA A 14 -15.92 -4.66 5.84
C ALA A 14 -17.12 -4.40 4.92
N ALA A 15 -16.87 -4.05 3.65
CA ALA A 15 -17.89 -3.88 2.62
C ALA A 15 -18.37 -5.21 1.98
N GLY A 16 -17.80 -6.36 2.38
CA GLY A 16 -18.14 -7.67 1.85
C GLY A 16 -17.68 -7.89 0.40
N ALA A 17 -16.64 -7.19 -0.05
CA ALA A 17 -16.10 -7.35 -1.40
C ALA A 17 -15.45 -8.76 -1.55
N VAL A 18 -15.93 -9.54 -2.51
CA VAL A 18 -15.68 -10.99 -2.60
C VAL A 18 -14.35 -11.36 -3.30
N ASN A 19 -13.49 -10.39 -3.61
CA ASN A 19 -12.23 -10.59 -4.37
C ASN A 19 -10.99 -10.75 -3.46
N GLU A 20 -11.11 -11.53 -2.40
CA GLU A 20 -10.02 -11.80 -1.44
C GLU A 20 -9.45 -13.22 -1.64
N SER A 21 -8.12 -13.33 -1.66
CA SER A 21 -7.35 -14.59 -1.75
C SER A 21 -7.25 -15.25 -0.36
N PRO A 22 -6.88 -16.55 -0.25
CA PRO A 22 -7.06 -17.31 0.99
C PRO A 22 -6.26 -16.71 2.15
N ALA A 23 -6.88 -16.77 3.32
CA ALA A 23 -6.30 -16.35 4.58
C ALA A 23 -4.91 -16.98 4.79
N ARG A 24 -3.96 -16.22 5.33
CA ARG A 24 -2.80 -16.84 6.00
C ARG A 24 -3.31 -17.82 7.06
N SER A 25 -2.44 -18.72 7.52
CA SER A 25 -2.76 -19.65 8.62
C SER A 25 -3.26 -18.97 9.90
N ASP A 26 -3.02 -17.66 10.05
CA ASP A 26 -3.49 -16.80 11.14
C ASP A 26 -4.89 -16.18 10.91
N GLY A 27 -5.55 -16.48 9.78
CA GLY A 27 -6.87 -15.94 9.44
C GLY A 27 -6.83 -14.58 8.73
N THR A 28 -5.66 -14.00 8.44
CA THR A 28 -5.56 -12.69 7.77
C THR A 28 -5.86 -12.80 6.28
N LEU A 29 -6.86 -12.05 5.82
CA LEU A 29 -7.25 -11.96 4.41
C LEU A 29 -6.44 -10.91 3.65
N TYR A 30 -6.20 -11.20 2.37
CA TYR A 30 -5.44 -10.35 1.46
C TYR A 30 -6.18 -10.21 0.13
N THR A 31 -6.07 -9.03 -0.48
CA THR A 31 -6.60 -8.79 -1.82
C THR A 31 -6.05 -9.81 -2.80
N ASN A 32 -6.93 -10.41 -3.61
CA ASN A 32 -6.49 -11.27 -4.70
C ASN A 32 -5.84 -10.41 -5.79
N VAL A 33 -4.57 -10.69 -6.07
CA VAL A 33 -3.80 -9.90 -7.05
C VAL A 33 -3.69 -10.72 -8.33
N PRO A 34 -4.05 -10.16 -9.51
CA PRO A 34 -3.84 -10.85 -10.78
C PRO A 34 -2.37 -11.22 -10.98
N GLU A 35 -2.07 -12.51 -11.14
CA GLU A 35 -0.70 -13.00 -11.32
C GLU A 35 -0.39 -13.32 -12.79
N GLY A 36 0.74 -12.80 -13.27
CA GLY A 36 1.30 -13.04 -14.60
C GLY A 36 2.71 -13.61 -14.52
N GLU A 37 3.34 -13.81 -15.69
CA GLU A 37 4.76 -14.20 -15.76
C GLU A 37 5.69 -13.08 -15.29
N VAL A 38 5.30 -11.83 -15.56
CA VAL A 38 6.03 -10.62 -15.17
C VAL A 38 5.10 -9.62 -14.50
N THR A 39 5.66 -8.69 -13.73
CA THR A 39 4.92 -7.54 -13.24
C THR A 39 4.73 -6.56 -14.39
N ALA A 40 3.48 -6.31 -14.79
CA ALA A 40 3.15 -5.49 -15.95
C ALA A 40 1.88 -4.67 -15.73
N VAL A 41 1.74 -3.62 -16.53
CA VAL A 41 0.49 -2.88 -16.69
C VAL A 41 -0.26 -3.47 -17.87
N ASP A 42 -1.52 -3.84 -17.67
CA ASP A 42 -2.40 -4.26 -18.76
C ASP A 42 -2.78 -3.02 -19.59
N PRO A 43 -2.44 -2.96 -20.89
CA PRO A 43 -2.63 -1.77 -21.70
C PRO A 43 -4.10 -1.48 -21.99
N GLU A 44 -4.95 -2.51 -22.14
CA GLU A 44 -6.38 -2.35 -22.42
C GLU A 44 -7.11 -1.83 -21.16
N ALA A 45 -6.80 -2.40 -20.00
CA ALA A 45 -7.32 -1.93 -18.73
C ALA A 45 -6.80 -0.52 -18.40
N ALA A 46 -5.55 -0.21 -18.71
CA ALA A 46 -4.99 1.13 -18.52
C ALA A 46 -5.68 2.17 -19.41
N GLU A 47 -5.95 1.83 -20.68
CA GLU A 47 -6.71 2.70 -21.59
C GLU A 47 -8.12 2.97 -21.03
N LEU A 48 -8.81 1.92 -20.56
CA LEU A 48 -10.13 2.05 -19.95
C LEU A 48 -10.09 2.92 -18.67
N TYR A 49 -9.06 2.74 -17.84
CA TYR A 49 -8.85 3.55 -16.65
C TYR A 49 -8.71 5.03 -17.00
N PHE A 50 -7.86 5.38 -17.98
CA PHE A 50 -7.68 6.76 -18.39
C PHE A 50 -8.92 7.35 -19.08
N ALA A 51 -9.68 6.53 -19.80
CA ALA A 51 -10.90 6.97 -20.47
C ALA A 51 -12.06 7.27 -19.52
N PHE A 52 -12.22 6.49 -18.45
CA PHE A 52 -13.45 6.54 -17.62
C PHE A 52 -13.22 6.77 -16.13
N GLU A 53 -12.13 6.26 -15.55
CA GLU A 53 -11.97 6.18 -14.10
C GLU A 53 -10.94 7.18 -13.53
N ALA A 54 -10.04 7.72 -14.35
CA ALA A 54 -8.90 8.52 -13.88
C ALA A 54 -9.31 9.76 -13.08
N GLU A 55 -10.35 10.49 -13.51
CA GLU A 55 -10.84 11.66 -12.77
C GLU A 55 -11.43 11.26 -11.41
N HIS A 56 -12.23 10.19 -11.38
CA HIS A 56 -12.82 9.67 -10.16
C HIS A 56 -11.74 9.19 -9.18
N ALA A 57 -10.75 8.46 -9.68
CA ALA A 57 -9.62 7.97 -8.89
C ALA A 57 -8.81 9.13 -8.30
N LEU A 58 -8.54 10.16 -9.10
CA LEU A 58 -7.81 11.35 -8.66
C LEU A 58 -8.59 12.15 -7.61
N ALA A 59 -9.91 12.30 -7.76
CA ALA A 59 -10.75 12.97 -6.78
C ALA A 59 -10.80 12.20 -5.45
N THR A 60 -10.85 10.87 -5.53
CA THR A 60 -11.06 10.00 -4.37
C THR A 60 -9.77 9.71 -3.59
N TYR A 61 -8.67 9.42 -4.29
CA TYR A 61 -7.46 8.85 -3.69
C TYR A 61 -6.27 9.80 -3.59
N ARG A 62 -6.33 11.02 -4.13
CA ARG A 62 -5.21 12.00 -4.10
C ARG A 62 -4.61 12.23 -2.71
N ASN A 63 -5.45 12.25 -1.68
CA ASN A 63 -5.02 12.50 -0.30
C ASN A 63 -5.09 11.24 0.58
N GLN A 64 -5.31 10.07 -0.02
CA GLN A 64 -5.33 8.80 0.68
C GLN A 64 -3.96 8.13 0.68
N TYR A 65 -3.82 7.07 1.47
CA TYR A 65 -2.59 6.28 1.51
C TYR A 65 -2.35 5.57 0.17
N PRO A 66 -1.08 5.36 -0.25
CA PRO A 66 -0.79 4.87 -1.60
C PRO A 66 -1.30 3.44 -1.80
N ALA A 67 -1.40 2.65 -0.72
CA ALA A 67 -2.00 1.34 -0.77
C ALA A 67 -3.46 1.35 -1.25
N ALA A 68 -4.28 2.34 -0.89
CA ALA A 68 -5.67 2.41 -1.36
C ALA A 68 -5.76 2.65 -2.87
N ALA A 69 -4.96 3.59 -3.38
CA ALA A 69 -4.88 3.84 -4.82
C ALA A 69 -4.41 2.58 -5.56
N TYR A 70 -3.46 1.85 -4.99
CA TYR A 70 -2.98 0.60 -5.56
C TYR A 70 -4.07 -0.49 -5.57
N HIS A 71 -4.81 -0.69 -4.48
CA HIS A 71 -5.94 -1.63 -4.43
C HIS A 71 -7.00 -1.30 -5.48
N TYR A 72 -7.25 -0.03 -5.75
CA TYR A 72 -8.16 0.39 -6.80
C TYR A 72 -7.66 -0.03 -8.19
N PHE A 73 -6.37 0.17 -8.51
CA PHE A 73 -5.82 -0.32 -9.77
C PHE A 73 -5.84 -1.84 -9.90
N LEU A 74 -5.59 -2.57 -8.81
CA LEU A 74 -5.67 -4.04 -8.79
C LEU A 74 -7.08 -4.53 -9.13
N ARG A 75 -8.11 -3.86 -8.60
CA ARG A 75 -9.51 -4.22 -8.88
C ARG A 75 -9.91 -4.00 -10.32
N LEU A 76 -9.36 -2.96 -10.96
CA LEU A 76 -9.58 -2.67 -12.38
C LEU A 76 -8.75 -3.59 -13.30
N GLY A 77 -7.88 -4.44 -12.75
CA GLY A 77 -7.01 -5.30 -13.56
C GLY A 77 -5.87 -4.54 -14.26
N VAL A 78 -5.63 -3.28 -13.91
CA VAL A 78 -4.60 -2.44 -14.55
C VAL A 78 -3.21 -2.95 -14.24
N PHE A 79 -2.99 -3.53 -13.06
CA PHE A 79 -1.70 -4.12 -12.67
C PHE A 79 -1.79 -5.64 -12.55
N THR A 80 -0.79 -6.30 -13.11
CA THR A 80 -0.49 -7.71 -12.90
C THR A 80 0.84 -7.84 -12.18
N THR A 81 0.94 -8.81 -11.29
CA THR A 81 2.15 -9.12 -10.51
C THR A 81 2.80 -10.38 -11.04
N ALA A 82 4.13 -10.43 -11.12
CA ALA A 82 4.81 -11.68 -11.36
C ALA A 82 4.45 -12.74 -10.30
N LYS A 83 4.37 -14.02 -10.68
CA LYS A 83 4.22 -15.14 -9.74
C LYS A 83 5.31 -15.07 -8.66
N GLY A 84 4.92 -15.13 -7.40
CA GLY A 84 5.82 -14.99 -6.25
C GLY A 84 6.13 -13.54 -5.83
N GLY A 85 5.72 -12.53 -6.61
CA GLY A 85 5.93 -11.10 -6.33
C GLY A 85 5.02 -10.51 -5.24
N ARG A 86 4.02 -11.25 -4.76
CA ARG A 86 3.05 -10.79 -3.75
C ARG A 86 3.70 -10.27 -2.47
N ALA A 87 4.75 -10.94 -1.99
CA ALA A 87 5.44 -10.53 -0.75
C ALA A 87 6.21 -9.22 -0.92
N GLU A 88 6.74 -8.97 -2.11
CA GLU A 88 7.43 -7.72 -2.45
C GLU A 88 6.43 -6.58 -2.54
N ILE A 89 5.32 -6.78 -3.25
CA ILE A 89 4.26 -5.78 -3.37
C ILE A 89 3.64 -5.45 -2.00
N ASP A 90 3.33 -6.46 -1.18
CA ASP A 90 2.83 -6.21 0.18
C ASP A 90 3.80 -5.34 0.98
N ARG A 91 5.10 -5.62 0.88
CA ARG A 91 6.15 -4.83 1.53
C ARG A 91 6.24 -3.41 0.99
N MET A 92 6.21 -3.23 -0.33
CA MET A 92 6.23 -1.91 -0.98
C MET A 92 5.05 -1.05 -0.54
N LEU A 93 3.84 -1.62 -0.49
CA LEU A 93 2.64 -0.90 -0.07
C LEU A 93 2.69 -0.50 1.41
N ARG A 94 3.19 -1.38 2.29
CA ARG A 94 3.42 -1.03 3.71
C ARG A 94 4.40 0.13 3.84
N TYR A 95 5.53 0.08 3.12
CA TYR A 95 6.50 1.17 3.13
C TYR A 95 5.93 2.47 2.57
N GLY A 96 5.19 2.43 1.46
CA GLY A 96 4.53 3.61 0.89
C GLY A 96 3.59 4.28 1.89
N ASN A 97 2.81 3.50 2.62
CA ASN A 97 1.95 4.03 3.68
C ASN A 97 2.75 4.62 4.84
N GLN A 98 3.86 3.99 5.24
CA GLN A 98 4.73 4.52 6.29
C GLN A 98 5.36 5.86 5.88
N VAL A 99 5.86 5.96 4.65
CA VAL A 99 6.40 7.20 4.07
C VAL A 99 5.38 8.32 4.14
N GLN A 100 4.14 8.06 3.74
CA GLN A 100 3.07 9.07 3.81
C GLN A 100 2.69 9.41 5.25
N ARG A 101 2.53 8.41 6.12
CA ARG A 101 2.19 8.60 7.54
C ARG A 101 3.24 9.45 8.28
N LEU A 102 4.52 9.28 7.92
CA LEU A 102 5.64 9.99 8.52
C LEU A 102 5.94 11.32 7.81
N GLY A 103 5.20 11.67 6.75
CA GLY A 103 5.41 12.91 6.00
C GLY A 103 6.77 12.96 5.29
N LEU A 104 7.35 11.81 4.95
CA LEU A 104 8.69 11.71 4.38
C LEU A 104 8.71 11.93 2.85
N ALA A 105 7.55 11.94 2.20
CA ALA A 105 7.43 12.08 0.74
C ALA A 105 8.25 13.25 0.15
N PRO A 106 8.28 14.46 0.75
CA PRO A 106 9.06 15.59 0.20
C PRO A 106 10.58 15.40 0.29
N ILE A 107 11.04 14.56 1.22
CA ILE A 107 12.47 14.39 1.54
C ILE A 107 13.02 13.01 1.12
N LEU A 108 12.26 12.25 0.32
CA LEU A 108 12.67 10.91 -0.13
C LEU A 108 14.01 10.87 -0.87
N HIS A 109 14.43 11.99 -1.45
CA HIS A 109 15.68 12.13 -2.18
C HIS A 109 16.91 12.36 -1.29
N ASP A 110 16.72 12.73 -0.02
CA ASP A 110 17.80 13.06 0.91
C ASP A 110 17.83 12.05 2.07
N PRO A 111 18.77 11.08 2.05
CA PRO A 111 18.87 10.07 3.10
C PRO A 111 19.22 10.66 4.47
N VAL A 112 19.95 11.77 4.53
CA VAL A 112 20.33 12.41 5.81
C VAL A 112 19.11 13.07 6.43
N ALA A 113 18.35 13.84 5.64
CA ALA A 113 17.12 14.47 6.12
C ALA A 113 16.07 13.45 6.60
N ILE A 114 15.98 12.28 5.94
CA ILE A 114 15.12 11.19 6.41
C ILE A 114 15.57 10.69 7.79
N VAL A 115 16.86 10.40 7.96
CA VAL A 115 17.41 9.91 9.23
C VAL A 115 17.20 10.92 10.34
N ASP A 116 17.43 12.21 10.09
CA ASP A 116 17.25 13.27 11.08
C ASP A 116 15.78 13.43 11.48
N THR A 117 14.87 13.37 10.51
CA THR A 117 13.42 13.42 10.77
C THR A 117 12.96 12.22 11.61
N LEU A 118 13.45 11.01 11.30
CA LEU A 118 13.15 9.80 12.06
C LEU A 118 13.73 9.86 13.48
N LYS A 119 14.99 10.32 13.63
CA LYS A 119 15.61 10.52 14.94
C LYS A 119 14.90 11.58 15.77
N ALA A 120 14.48 12.70 15.18
CA ALA A 120 13.71 13.71 15.90
C ALA A 120 12.36 13.17 16.39
N ARG A 121 11.73 12.27 15.62
CA ARG A 121 10.41 11.72 15.94
C ARG A 121 10.43 10.54 16.91
N PHE A 122 11.48 9.69 16.86
CA PHE A 122 11.56 8.44 17.62
C PHE A 122 12.77 8.39 18.59
N GLY A 123 13.71 9.32 18.49
CA GLY A 123 14.98 9.31 19.22
C GLY A 123 14.90 9.63 20.72
N ASN A 124 13.70 9.92 21.24
CA ASN A 124 13.48 10.09 22.69
C ASN A 124 12.96 8.82 23.40
N ASP A 125 12.68 7.73 22.68
CA ASP A 125 12.11 6.50 23.25
C ASP A 125 13.15 5.47 23.75
N THR A 126 14.44 5.80 23.74
CA THR A 126 15.47 4.92 24.32
C THR A 126 15.47 4.86 25.85
N ALA A 127 14.59 5.62 26.52
CA ALA A 127 14.38 5.52 27.97
C ALA A 127 13.30 4.52 28.41
N ALA A 128 12.48 3.99 27.50
CA ALA A 128 11.50 2.95 27.83
C ALA A 128 11.33 1.99 26.64
N GLY A 129 11.83 0.77 26.79
CA GLY A 129 11.77 -0.27 25.76
C GLY A 129 10.33 -0.48 25.28
N GLY A 130 10.05 -0.07 24.03
CA GLY A 130 8.76 -0.29 23.36
C GLY A 130 8.56 0.53 22.08
N GLY A 131 9.11 1.75 22.00
CA GLY A 131 8.67 2.74 21.01
C GLY A 131 8.89 2.42 19.53
N PHE A 132 9.96 1.70 19.15
CA PHE A 132 10.28 1.52 17.72
C PHE A 132 9.49 0.37 17.07
N GLN A 133 9.11 -0.67 17.84
CA GLN A 133 8.36 -1.80 17.29
C GLN A 133 6.85 -1.51 17.25
N ASP A 134 6.29 -0.83 18.25
CA ASP A 134 4.85 -0.56 18.33
C ASP A 134 4.37 0.49 17.30
N ALA A 135 5.27 1.36 16.83
CA ALA A 135 4.93 2.33 15.79
C ALA A 135 4.84 1.71 14.38
N LEU A 136 5.39 0.51 14.16
CA LEU A 136 5.60 -0.08 12.83
C LEU A 136 4.53 -1.11 12.41
N PHE A 137 3.62 -1.52 13.30
CA PHE A 137 2.56 -2.50 13.02
C PHE A 137 1.16 -1.89 12.94
#